data_AF-A0A7X7F9N1-F1
#
_entry.id   AF-A0A7X7F9N1-F1
#
_cell.length_a   1.000
_cell.length_b   1.000
_cell.length_c   1.000
_cell.angle_alpha   90.00
_cell.angle_beta   90.00
_cell.angle_gamma   90.00
#
_symmetry.space_group_name_H-M   'P 1'
#
loop_
_entity.id
_entity.type
_entity.pdbx_description
1 polymer ?
#
loop_
_entity_poly.entity_id
_entity_poly.type
_entity_poly.pdbx_seq_one_letter_code
_entity_poly.pdbx_strand_id
1 'polypeptide(L)'
;MEFVVPLMLAGLAGIAVPILLHLFNRRTARTLDWGAFQFLRDSLMKRRRRLLLEETLLLVCRCLVVSLAALALARPFIQAQSRVPWAVVLPLVFVAVTAFGAAFALWPYRRWRLALLATAFAAALLIGGAVALERRFGLGRLGRGAARDVAIVVDCSASMGMTRDGVSNHTRILKEIEADIRTADRGIAFGVIQGGPLPRRLTPAPLTDRRPLFEILQTIRPAAGTMD
;
A
#
# COMPACT_ATOMS: atom_id res chain seq x y z
N MET A 1 -1.08 -7.64 2.83
CA MET A 1 -0.59 -7.04 1.57
C MET A 1 -1.38 -7.74 0.49
N GLU A 2 -2.44 -7.12 0.00
CA GLU A 2 -3.15 -7.65 -1.16
C GLU A 2 -2.49 -7.05 -2.41
N PHE A 3 -1.97 -7.91 -3.27
CA PHE A 3 -1.45 -7.50 -4.56
C PHE A 3 -2.60 -7.58 -5.55
N VAL A 4 -2.82 -6.53 -6.33
CA VAL A 4 -3.88 -6.51 -7.34
C VAL A 4 -3.64 -7.58 -8.40
N VAL A 5 -2.37 -7.85 -8.72
CA VAL A 5 -1.95 -8.90 -9.65
C VAL A 5 -0.73 -9.62 -9.07
N PRO A 6 -0.91 -10.62 -8.20
CA PRO A 6 0.21 -11.33 -7.56
C PRO A 6 1.09 -12.06 -8.59
N LEU A 7 0.53 -12.43 -9.74
CA LEU A 7 1.25 -13.06 -10.85
C LEU A 7 2.36 -12.17 -11.43
N MET A 8 2.27 -10.84 -11.32
CA MET A 8 3.32 -9.94 -11.82
C MET A 8 4.62 -10.01 -11.00
N LEU A 9 4.60 -10.57 -9.79
CA LEU A 9 5.83 -10.87 -9.05
C LEU A 9 6.70 -11.91 -9.77
N ALA A 10 6.12 -12.76 -10.62
CA ALA A 10 6.88 -13.64 -11.51
C ALA A 10 7.79 -12.85 -12.47
N GLY A 11 7.50 -11.56 -12.73
CA GLY A 11 8.37 -10.65 -13.48
C GLY A 11 9.75 -10.45 -12.85
N LEU A 12 9.90 -10.70 -11.54
CA LEU A 12 11.21 -10.73 -10.88
C LEU A 12 12.11 -11.86 -11.41
N ALA A 13 11.53 -12.94 -11.96
CA ALA A 13 12.30 -13.96 -12.67
C ALA A 13 13.03 -13.38 -13.90
N GLY A 14 12.55 -12.25 -14.44
CA GLY A 14 13.23 -11.50 -15.49
C GLY A 14 14.62 -10.98 -15.10
N ILE A 15 14.93 -10.88 -13.80
CA ILE A 15 16.28 -10.58 -13.29
C ILE A 15 17.28 -11.69 -13.66
N ALA A 16 16.82 -12.92 -13.86
CA ALA A 16 17.68 -14.02 -14.29
C ALA A 16 18.29 -13.75 -15.68
N VAL A 17 17.58 -13.05 -16.57
CA VAL A 17 18.02 -12.78 -17.95
C VAL A 17 19.34 -12.00 -18.00
N PRO A 18 19.47 -10.79 -17.41
CA PRO A 18 20.73 -10.05 -17.42
C PRO A 18 21.86 -10.76 -16.66
N ILE A 19 21.54 -11.49 -15.58
CA ILE A 19 22.53 -12.27 -14.82
C ILE A 19 23.11 -13.40 -15.67
N LEU A 20 22.25 -14.17 -16.35
CA LEU A 20 22.66 -15.25 -17.24
C LEU A 20 23.48 -14.71 -18.41
N LEU A 21 23.02 -13.63 -19.06
CA LEU A 21 23.77 -12.99 -20.14
C LEU A 21 25.16 -12.52 -19.71
N HIS A 22 25.31 -11.96 -18.51
CA HIS A 22 26.61 -11.59 -17.97
C HIS A 22 27.53 -12.80 -17.74
N LEU A 23 26.99 -13.90 -17.19
CA LEU A 23 27.76 -15.13 -16.96
C LEU A 23 28.21 -15.79 -18.27
N PHE A 24 27.39 -15.74 -19.32
CA PHE A 24 27.74 -16.24 -20.65
C PHE A 24 28.78 -15.37 -21.35
N ASN A 25 28.70 -14.04 -21.23
CA ASN A 25 29.63 -13.12 -21.90
C ASN A 25 31.05 -13.13 -21.29
N ARG A 26 31.21 -13.70 -20.09
CA ARG A 26 32.50 -13.79 -19.39
C ARG A 26 33.46 -14.85 -19.94
N ARG A 27 33.06 -15.61 -20.99
CA ARG A 27 33.77 -16.82 -21.44
C ARG A 27 34.72 -16.67 -22.63
N THR A 28 34.95 -15.49 -23.18
CA THR A 28 35.75 -15.37 -24.42
C THR A 28 37.00 -14.52 -24.22
N ALA A 29 37.94 -14.99 -23.41
CA ALA A 29 39.31 -14.49 -23.47
C ALA A 29 40.07 -15.28 -24.54
N ARG A 30 40.17 -14.74 -25.76
CA ARG A 30 41.06 -15.31 -26.78
C ARG A 30 42.51 -15.01 -26.39
N THR A 31 43.30 -16.05 -26.19
CA THR A 31 44.74 -15.94 -25.96
C THR A 31 45.41 -15.65 -27.30
N LEU A 32 46.00 -14.46 -27.45
CA LEU A 32 46.86 -14.12 -28.58
C LEU A 32 48.31 -14.17 -28.09
N ASP A 33 49.15 -14.99 -28.72
CA ASP A 33 50.57 -15.11 -28.37
C ASP A 33 51.35 -13.98 -29.07
N TRP A 34 51.72 -12.94 -28.32
CA TRP A 34 52.44 -11.78 -28.88
C TRP A 34 53.55 -11.32 -27.93
N GLY A 35 54.80 -11.31 -28.43
CA GLY A 35 56.02 -11.11 -27.64
C GLY A 35 56.18 -9.74 -26.94
N ALA A 36 55.35 -8.74 -27.24
CA ALA A 36 55.37 -7.43 -26.58
C ALA A 36 54.51 -7.36 -25.29
N PHE A 37 53.93 -8.49 -24.85
CA PHE A 37 52.92 -8.54 -23.77
C PHE A 37 53.40 -7.99 -22.41
N GLN A 38 54.71 -8.02 -22.15
CA GLN A 38 55.29 -7.61 -20.87
C GLN A 38 55.09 -6.12 -20.56
N PHE A 39 55.16 -5.23 -21.56
CA PHE A 39 54.91 -3.79 -21.39
C PHE A 39 53.41 -3.47 -21.28
N LEU A 40 52.56 -4.32 -21.86
CA LEU A 40 51.11 -4.16 -21.84
C LEU A 40 50.49 -4.63 -20.50
N ARG A 41 51.08 -5.64 -19.85
CA ARG A 41 50.60 -6.22 -18.57
C ARG A 41 50.46 -5.20 -17.45
N ASP A 42 51.43 -4.30 -17.30
CA ASP A 42 51.43 -3.30 -16.22
C ASP A 42 50.32 -2.25 -16.40
N SER A 43 50.03 -1.88 -17.64
CA SER A 43 48.91 -0.99 -17.99
C SER A 43 47.55 -1.70 -17.90
N LEU A 44 47.50 -3.00 -18.26
CA LEU A 44 46.28 -3.80 -18.25
C LEU A 44 45.79 -4.10 -16.83
N MET A 45 46.66 -4.24 -15.82
CA MET A 45 46.21 -4.53 -14.45
C MET A 45 45.30 -3.43 -13.87
N LYS A 46 45.64 -2.15 -14.10
CA LYS A 46 44.78 -1.02 -13.68
C LYS A 46 43.51 -0.94 -14.53
N ARG A 47 43.61 -1.13 -15.85
CA ARG A 47 42.47 -1.06 -16.78
C ARG A 47 41.46 -2.19 -16.57
N ARG A 48 41.93 -3.40 -16.22
CA ARG A 48 41.10 -4.58 -15.92
C ARG A 48 40.21 -4.37 -14.71
N ARG A 49 40.72 -3.73 -13.65
CA ARG A 49 39.91 -3.42 -12.45
C ARG A 49 38.78 -2.44 -12.79
N ARG A 50 39.07 -1.41 -13.58
CA ARG A 50 38.08 -0.42 -14.01
C ARG A 50 37.00 -1.05 -14.91
N LEU A 51 37.40 -1.88 -15.88
CA LEU A 51 36.47 -2.62 -16.75
C LEU A 51 35.53 -3.53 -15.95
N LEU A 52 36.06 -4.27 -14.98
CA LEU A 52 35.24 -5.14 -14.13
C LEU A 52 34.24 -4.32 -13.29
N LEU A 53 34.64 -3.16 -12.77
CA LEU A 53 33.75 -2.27 -12.03
C LEU A 53 32.64 -1.74 -12.94
N GLU A 54 32.98 -1.22 -14.13
CA GLU A 54 32.00 -0.70 -15.10
C GLU A 54 31.00 -1.79 -15.55
N GLU A 55 31.48 -3.01 -15.86
CA GLU A 55 30.61 -4.13 -16.23
C GLU A 55 29.66 -4.54 -15.10
N THR A 56 30.15 -4.61 -13.85
CA THR A 56 29.29 -4.92 -12.70
C THR A 56 28.28 -3.80 -12.41
N LEU A 57 28.65 -2.54 -12.58
CA LEU A 57 27.77 -1.40 -12.36
C LEU A 57 26.62 -1.37 -13.38
N LEU A 58 26.93 -1.69 -14.64
CA LEU A 58 25.93 -1.84 -15.70
C LEU A 58 24.99 -3.02 -15.43
N LEU A 59 25.50 -4.15 -14.91
CA LEU A 59 24.68 -5.30 -14.54
C LEU A 59 23.69 -4.95 -13.42
N VAL A 60 24.17 -4.28 -12.37
CA VAL A 60 23.33 -3.85 -11.24
C VAL A 60 22.24 -2.91 -11.72
N CYS A 61 22.60 -1.90 -12.51
CA CYS A 61 21.64 -0.94 -13.04
C CYS A 61 20.53 -1.63 -13.87
N ARG A 62 20.91 -2.62 -14.69
CA ARG A 62 19.97 -3.42 -15.49
C ARG A 62 19.01 -4.24 -14.63
N CYS A 63 19.51 -4.87 -13.57
CA CYS A 63 18.66 -5.63 -12.63
C CYS A 63 17.74 -4.72 -11.83
N LEU A 64 18.21 -3.51 -11.47
CA LEU A 64 17.46 -2.53 -10.70
C LEU A 64 16.29 -1.98 -11.52
N VAL A 65 16.50 -1.66 -12.80
CA VAL A 65 15.45 -1.24 -13.72
C VAL A 65 14.37 -2.33 -13.87
N VAL A 66 14.76 -3.59 -14.05
CA VAL A 66 13.80 -4.72 -14.15
C VAL A 66 13.02 -4.92 -12.85
N SER A 67 13.69 -4.80 -11.70
CA SER A 67 13.06 -4.94 -10.39
C SER A 67 12.04 -3.82 -10.14
N LEU A 68 12.41 -2.56 -10.41
CA LEU A 68 11.52 -1.41 -10.29
C LEU A 68 10.33 -1.53 -11.24
N ALA A 69 10.55 -1.99 -12.47
CA ALA A 69 9.46 -2.22 -13.43
C ALA A 69 8.50 -3.30 -12.92
N ALA A 70 9.00 -4.43 -12.43
CA ALA A 70 8.17 -5.50 -11.88
C ALA A 70 7.37 -5.03 -10.65
N LEU A 71 7.98 -4.24 -9.76
CA LEU A 71 7.29 -3.65 -8.60
C LEU A 71 6.24 -2.60 -8.99
N ALA A 72 6.56 -1.72 -9.94
CA ALA A 72 5.63 -0.71 -10.43
C ALA A 72 4.40 -1.35 -11.10
N LEU A 73 4.64 -2.41 -11.87
CA LEU A 73 3.62 -3.21 -12.53
C LEU A 73 2.78 -4.00 -11.53
N ALA A 74 3.41 -4.65 -10.55
CA ALA A 74 2.71 -5.42 -9.51
C ALA A 74 1.77 -4.58 -8.63
N ARG A 75 1.81 -3.24 -8.76
CA ARG A 75 0.94 -2.27 -8.06
C ARG A 75 0.66 -2.73 -6.62
N PRO A 76 1.67 -2.77 -5.74
CA PRO A 76 1.47 -3.20 -4.36
C PRO A 76 0.42 -2.30 -3.72
N PHE A 77 -0.78 -2.84 -3.51
CA PHE A 77 -1.88 -2.11 -2.91
C PHE A 77 -1.69 -2.17 -1.39
N ILE A 78 -0.95 -1.19 -0.89
CA ILE A 78 -1.01 -0.84 0.52
C ILE A 78 -2.29 -0.05 0.65
N GLN A 79 -3.31 -0.62 1.30
CA GLN A 79 -4.58 0.05 1.56
C GLN A 79 -4.29 1.46 2.07
N ALA A 80 -4.99 2.47 1.54
CA ALA A 80 -4.81 3.90 1.86
C ALA A 80 -5.02 4.27 3.35
N GLN A 81 -5.16 3.27 4.23
CA GLN A 81 -5.38 3.36 5.67
C GLN A 81 -4.15 2.93 6.49
N SER A 82 -3.06 2.47 5.88
CA SER A 82 -1.79 2.28 6.62
C SER A 82 -1.17 3.63 6.94
N ARG A 83 -0.93 3.88 8.24
CA ARG A 83 -0.40 5.16 8.74
C ARG A 83 1.08 5.35 8.49
N VAL A 84 1.80 4.30 8.07
CA VAL A 84 3.19 4.48 7.63
C VAL A 84 3.16 5.31 6.36
N PRO A 85 3.65 6.57 6.38
CA PRO A 85 3.59 7.41 5.22
C PRO A 85 4.33 6.71 4.09
N TRP A 86 3.74 6.68 2.90
CA TRP A 86 4.46 6.31 1.68
C TRP A 86 5.75 7.15 1.54
N ALA A 87 5.74 8.38 2.07
CA ALA A 87 6.90 9.25 2.21
C ALA A 87 8.04 8.72 3.10
N VAL A 88 7.82 7.69 3.93
CA VAL A 88 8.85 7.02 4.75
C VAL A 88 9.23 5.66 4.16
N VAL A 89 8.26 4.89 3.67
CA VAL A 89 8.51 3.56 3.08
C VAL A 89 9.31 3.68 1.77
N LEU A 90 8.95 4.64 0.92
CA LEU A 90 9.56 4.83 -0.39
C LEU A 90 11.05 5.24 -0.29
N PRO A 91 11.45 6.22 0.54
CA PRO A 91 12.88 6.49 0.72
C PRO A 91 13.61 5.37 1.44
N LEU A 92 12.98 4.63 2.36
CA LEU A 92 13.70 3.52 3.02
C LEU A 92 13.95 2.34 2.07
N VAL A 93 13.00 2.04 1.18
CA VAL A 93 13.19 1.07 0.10
C VAL A 93 14.26 1.57 -0.87
N PHE A 94 14.24 2.86 -1.22
CA PHE A 94 15.25 3.46 -2.08
C PHE A 94 16.65 3.39 -1.44
N VAL A 95 16.76 3.69 -0.15
CA VAL A 95 18.00 3.57 0.64
C VAL A 95 18.46 2.12 0.73
N ALA A 96 17.56 1.15 0.96
CA ALA A 96 17.92 -0.26 0.99
C ALA A 96 18.43 -0.75 -0.37
N VAL A 97 17.78 -0.36 -1.46
CA VAL A 97 18.16 -0.72 -2.83
C VAL A 97 19.48 -0.09 -3.23
N THR A 98 19.68 1.20 -2.92
CA THR A 98 20.93 1.92 -3.21
C THR A 98 22.09 1.44 -2.34
N ALA A 99 21.86 1.17 -1.04
CA ALA A 99 22.86 0.61 -0.14
C ALA A 99 23.25 -0.82 -0.54
N PHE A 100 22.30 -1.65 -0.98
CA PHE A 100 22.58 -2.98 -1.51
C PHE A 100 23.40 -2.93 -2.80
N GLY A 101 23.06 -2.03 -3.73
CA GLY A 101 23.84 -1.77 -4.94
C GLY A 101 25.27 -1.29 -4.63
N ALA A 102 25.41 -0.37 -3.68
CA ALA A 102 26.71 0.16 -3.22
C ALA A 102 27.56 -0.90 -2.48
N ALA A 103 26.94 -1.75 -1.67
CA ALA A 103 27.61 -2.86 -0.98
C ALA A 103 28.28 -3.82 -1.97
N PHE A 104 27.66 -4.00 -3.13
CA PHE A 104 28.13 -4.89 -4.19
C PHE A 104 29.18 -4.24 -5.10
N ALA A 105 29.06 -2.93 -5.38
CA ALA A 105 30.08 -2.17 -6.10
C ALA A 105 31.42 -2.07 -5.34
N LEU A 106 31.37 -2.10 -4.00
CA LEU A 106 32.55 -2.06 -3.12
C LEU A 106 33.06 -3.44 -2.69
N TRP A 107 32.76 -4.49 -3.47
CA TRP A 107 33.18 -5.89 -3.22
C TRP A 107 34.67 -6.10 -2.85
N PRO A 108 35.65 -5.33 -3.39
CA PRO A 108 37.06 -5.48 -3.02
C PRO A 108 37.39 -5.05 -1.58
N TYR A 109 36.55 -4.20 -0.97
CA TYR A 109 36.77 -3.64 0.37
C TYR A 109 35.89 -4.36 1.39
N ARG A 110 36.34 -5.53 1.85
CA ARG A 110 35.63 -6.46 2.77
C ARG A 110 34.94 -5.76 3.96
N ARG A 111 35.56 -4.73 4.54
CA ARG A 111 35.01 -3.96 5.68
C ARG A 111 33.82 -3.07 5.28
N TRP A 112 33.91 -2.39 4.14
CA TRP A 112 32.85 -1.53 3.61
C TRP A 112 31.67 -2.32 3.07
N ARG A 113 31.92 -3.49 2.46
CA ARG A 113 30.87 -4.44 2.06
C ARG A 113 30.02 -4.90 3.25
N LEU A 114 30.67 -5.29 4.35
CA LEU A 114 29.96 -5.75 5.56
C LEU A 114 29.19 -4.61 6.24
N ALA A 115 29.75 -3.40 6.29
CA ALA A 115 29.06 -2.24 6.83
C ALA A 115 27.79 -1.89 6.04
N LEU A 116 27.85 -1.92 4.71
CA LEU A 116 26.69 -1.62 3.85
C LEU A 116 25.62 -2.72 3.87
N LEU A 117 26.01 -3.98 4.02
CA LEU A 117 25.06 -5.08 4.23
C LEU A 117 24.38 -4.98 5.61
N ALA A 118 25.13 -4.59 6.64
CA ALA A 118 24.58 -4.39 7.98
C ALA A 118 23.57 -3.23 8.02
N THR A 119 23.83 -2.11 7.32
CA THR A 119 22.89 -0.98 7.24
C THR A 119 21.63 -1.34 6.45
N ALA A 120 21.76 -2.04 5.32
CA ALA A 120 20.60 -2.53 4.56
C ALA A 120 19.73 -3.50 5.39
N PHE A 121 20.37 -4.40 6.14
CA PHE A 121 19.68 -5.33 7.02
C PHE A 121 18.98 -4.62 8.19
N ALA A 122 19.63 -3.64 8.83
CA ALA A 122 19.04 -2.83 9.89
C ALA A 122 17.83 -2.02 9.40
N ALA A 123 17.91 -1.44 8.19
CA ALA A 123 16.78 -0.74 7.58
C ALA A 123 15.60 -1.69 7.31
N ALA A 124 15.87 -2.89 6.77
CA ALA A 124 14.83 -3.90 6.55
C ALA A 124 14.17 -4.37 7.87
N LEU A 125 14.97 -4.54 8.93
CA LEU A 125 14.47 -4.87 10.28
C LEU A 125 13.62 -3.74 10.87
N LEU A 126 14.00 -2.48 10.66
CA LEU A 126 13.20 -1.33 11.10
C LEU A 126 11.87 -1.22 10.34
N ILE A 127 11.84 -1.49 9.03
CA ILE A 127 10.58 -1.56 8.26
C ILE A 127 9.71 -2.69 8.79
N GLY A 128 10.28 -3.90 8.89
CA GLY A 128 9.56 -5.09 9.36
C GLY A 128 9.03 -4.90 10.77
N GLY A 129 9.85 -4.31 11.65
CA GLY A 129 9.50 -3.97 13.02
C GLY A 129 8.39 -2.93 13.10
N ALA A 130 8.47 -1.83 12.36
CA ALA A 130 7.42 -0.80 12.33
C ALA A 130 6.08 -1.36 11.84
N VAL A 131 6.10 -2.18 10.78
CA VAL A 131 4.90 -2.84 10.24
C VAL A 131 4.34 -3.89 11.22
N ALA A 132 5.20 -4.67 11.88
CA ALA A 132 4.77 -5.65 12.87
C ALA A 132 4.21 -5.00 14.14
N LEU A 133 4.80 -3.88 14.57
CA LEU A 133 4.35 -3.10 15.72
C LEU A 133 2.98 -2.45 15.45
N GLU A 134 2.78 -1.87 14.27
CA GLU A 134 1.47 -1.34 13.83
C GLU A 134 0.39 -2.42 13.87
N ARG A 135 0.70 -3.64 13.42
CA ARG A 135 -0.22 -4.80 13.46
C ARG A 135 -0.51 -5.30 14.87
N ARG A 136 0.52 -5.37 15.74
CA ARG A 136 0.38 -5.93 17.10
C ARG A 136 -0.32 -4.97 18.06
N PHE A 137 -0.11 -3.66 17.90
CA PHE A 137 -0.68 -2.65 18.78
C PHE A 137 -2.00 -2.04 18.28
N GLY A 138 -2.45 -2.38 17.06
CA GLY A 138 -3.76 -1.93 16.56
C GLY A 138 -3.94 -0.42 16.65
N LEU A 139 -2.88 0.36 16.41
CA LEU A 139 -2.86 1.83 16.54
C LEU A 139 -3.85 2.55 15.59
N GLY A 140 -4.50 1.80 14.69
CA GLY A 140 -5.69 2.24 13.96
C GLY A 140 -6.88 2.63 14.85
N ARG A 141 -6.93 2.16 16.11
CA ARG A 141 -7.93 2.61 17.11
C ARG A 141 -7.76 4.06 17.56
N LEU A 142 -6.56 4.63 17.43
CA LEU A 142 -6.17 5.89 18.09
C LEU A 142 -6.11 7.10 17.18
N GLY A 143 -6.68 7.04 15.98
CA GLY A 143 -7.14 8.31 15.42
C GLY A 143 -7.93 8.20 14.15
N ARG A 144 -8.76 9.24 14.01
CA ARG A 144 -9.70 9.53 12.93
C ARG A 144 -9.75 8.40 11.93
N GLY A 145 -10.55 7.40 12.30
CA GLY A 145 -10.80 6.22 11.50
C GLY A 145 -11.06 6.63 10.07
N ALA A 146 -10.59 5.82 9.13
CA ALA A 146 -10.94 5.95 7.73
C ALA A 146 -12.44 6.29 7.65
N ALA A 147 -12.75 7.52 7.24
CA ALA A 147 -14.10 8.06 7.24
C ALA A 147 -14.90 7.21 6.24
N ARG A 148 -15.53 6.17 6.75
CA ARG A 148 -16.54 5.43 6.00
C ARG A 148 -17.78 6.28 6.10
N ASP A 149 -18.17 6.83 4.96
CA ASP A 149 -19.42 7.58 4.85
C ASP A 149 -20.54 6.58 4.55
N VAL A 150 -21.47 6.45 5.49
CA VAL A 150 -22.61 5.54 5.40
C VAL A 150 -23.86 6.37 5.15
N ALA A 151 -24.53 6.13 4.02
CA ALA A 151 -25.83 6.74 3.74
C ALA A 151 -26.96 5.79 4.19
N ILE A 152 -27.78 6.26 5.12
CA ILE A 152 -28.97 5.56 5.62
C ILE A 152 -30.17 6.14 4.86
N VAL A 153 -30.82 5.30 4.07
CA VAL A 153 -32.05 5.66 3.35
C VAL A 153 -33.23 5.04 4.11
N VAL A 154 -34.10 5.89 4.65
CA VAL A 154 -35.27 5.48 5.43
C VAL A 154 -36.51 5.58 4.57
N ASP A 155 -37.11 4.46 4.20
CA ASP A 155 -38.41 4.48 3.51
C ASP A 155 -39.48 5.11 4.41
N CYS A 156 -40.18 6.11 3.91
CA CYS A 156 -41.27 6.83 4.58
C CYS A 156 -42.58 6.71 3.79
N SER A 157 -42.79 5.63 3.05
CA SER A 157 -44.06 5.31 2.39
C SER A 157 -45.22 5.17 3.39
N ALA A 158 -46.46 5.32 2.91
CA ALA A 158 -47.66 5.26 3.77
C ALA A 158 -47.81 3.90 4.49
N SER A 159 -47.30 2.82 3.90
CA SER A 159 -47.29 1.47 4.51
C SER A 159 -46.41 1.37 5.76
N MET A 160 -45.45 2.28 5.93
CA MET A 160 -44.57 2.34 7.10
C MET A 160 -45.31 2.78 8.38
N GLY A 161 -46.46 3.42 8.22
CA GLY A 161 -47.36 3.75 9.34
C GLY A 161 -48.14 2.55 9.88
N MET A 162 -48.20 1.42 9.15
CA MET A 162 -48.94 0.23 9.57
C MET A 162 -48.41 -0.31 10.90
N THR A 163 -49.33 -0.64 11.80
CA THR A 163 -49.05 -1.23 13.10
C THR A 163 -49.20 -2.74 13.00
N ARG A 164 -48.21 -3.48 13.48
CA ARG A 164 -48.26 -4.93 13.65
C ARG A 164 -47.86 -5.21 15.09
N ASP A 165 -48.69 -5.96 15.82
CA ASP A 165 -48.47 -6.27 17.23
C ASP A 165 -48.36 -5.01 18.14
N GLY A 166 -49.16 -3.97 17.84
CA GLY A 166 -49.23 -2.73 18.62
C GLY A 166 -48.07 -1.75 18.40
N VAL A 167 -47.08 -2.10 17.55
CA VAL A 167 -45.93 -1.24 17.23
C VAL A 167 -45.99 -0.85 15.75
N SER A 168 -45.76 0.43 15.46
CA SER A 168 -45.64 0.92 14.08
C SER A 168 -44.31 0.49 13.46
N ASN A 169 -44.32 0.03 12.21
CA ASN A 169 -43.10 -0.35 11.47
C ASN A 169 -42.08 0.79 11.44
N HIS A 170 -42.54 2.03 11.29
CA HIS A 170 -41.70 3.23 11.37
C HIS A 170 -40.91 3.31 12.70
N THR A 171 -41.59 3.16 13.84
CA THR A 171 -40.96 3.23 15.16
C THR A 171 -39.96 2.09 15.37
N ARG A 172 -40.26 0.89 14.86
CA ARG A 172 -39.35 -0.26 14.91
C ARG A 172 -38.06 0.00 14.15
N ILE A 173 -38.17 0.50 12.92
CA ILE A 173 -37.01 0.76 12.05
C ILE A 173 -36.14 1.89 12.59
N LEU A 174 -36.74 2.97 13.11
CA LEU A 174 -35.96 4.03 13.76
C LEU A 174 -35.16 3.52 14.96
N LYS A 175 -35.74 2.62 15.77
CA LYS A 175 -35.06 2.00 16.91
C LYS A 175 -33.90 1.09 16.48
N GLU A 176 -34.06 0.36 15.39
CA GLU A 176 -33.02 -0.51 14.82
C GLU A 176 -31.85 0.32 14.26
N ILE A 177 -32.16 1.36 13.48
CA ILE A 177 -31.15 2.31 12.98
C ILE A 177 -30.40 2.98 14.14
N GLU A 178 -31.11 3.36 15.20
CA GLU A 178 -30.49 3.95 16.39
C GLU A 178 -29.53 2.95 17.07
N ALA A 179 -29.92 1.68 17.18
CA ALA A 179 -29.09 0.62 17.74
C ALA A 179 -27.82 0.40 16.88
N ASP A 180 -27.97 0.40 15.55
CA ASP A 180 -26.85 0.23 14.61
C ASP A 180 -25.87 1.40 14.66
N ILE A 181 -26.35 2.65 14.74
CA ILE A 181 -25.48 3.83 14.88
C ILE A 181 -24.74 3.81 16.23
N ARG A 182 -25.37 3.28 17.29
CA ARG A 182 -24.74 3.16 18.61
C ARG A 182 -23.63 2.11 18.63
N THR A 183 -23.84 0.95 18.01
CA THR A 183 -22.90 -0.17 17.96
C THR A 183 -21.79 0.03 16.93
N ALA A 184 -21.99 0.89 15.93
CA ALA A 184 -21.01 1.23 14.91
C ALA A 184 -19.67 1.74 15.49
N ASP A 185 -18.60 1.48 14.74
CA ASP A 185 -17.24 1.91 15.10
C ASP A 185 -17.10 3.44 15.17
N ARG A 186 -16.15 3.92 15.98
CA ARG A 186 -15.83 5.36 16.09
C ARG A 186 -15.12 5.81 14.81
N GLY A 187 -15.63 6.85 14.15
CA GLY A 187 -15.06 7.41 12.91
C GLY A 187 -15.88 7.16 11.65
N ILE A 188 -17.01 6.46 11.74
CA ILE A 188 -18.01 6.37 10.66
C ILE A 188 -18.83 7.66 10.65
N ALA A 189 -19.02 8.25 9.47
CA ALA A 189 -19.90 9.41 9.29
C ALA A 189 -21.21 8.94 8.66
N PHE A 190 -22.33 9.35 9.22
CA PHE A 190 -23.65 8.94 8.74
C PHE A 190 -24.36 10.09 8.03
N GLY A 191 -24.93 9.82 6.87
CA GLY A 191 -25.89 10.70 6.21
C GLY A 191 -27.27 10.06 6.22
N VAL A 192 -28.33 10.83 6.50
CA VAL A 192 -29.70 10.34 6.54
C VAL A 192 -30.50 10.95 5.38
N ILE A 193 -31.15 10.07 4.62
CA ILE A 193 -32.01 10.41 3.49
C ILE A 193 -33.40 9.85 3.75
N GLN A 194 -34.39 10.73 3.69
CA GLN A 194 -35.79 10.35 3.75
C GLN A 194 -36.24 9.87 2.37
N GLY A 195 -36.61 8.59 2.29
CA GLY A 195 -37.18 7.95 1.11
C GLY A 195 -38.69 8.21 1.04
N GLY A 196 -39.16 8.72 -0.08
CA GLY A 196 -40.57 9.05 -0.33
C GLY A 196 -40.76 9.40 -1.80
N PRO A 197 -41.94 9.91 -2.21
CA PRO A 197 -42.18 10.29 -3.61
C PRO A 197 -41.19 11.36 -4.12
N LEU A 198 -40.67 12.19 -3.20
CA LEU A 198 -39.53 13.07 -3.44
C LEU A 198 -38.47 12.78 -2.36
N PRO A 199 -37.30 12.23 -2.71
CA PRO A 199 -36.26 11.93 -1.73
C PRO A 199 -35.71 13.23 -1.14
N ARG A 200 -35.75 13.34 0.20
CA ARG A 200 -35.27 14.52 0.92
C ARG A 200 -34.04 14.16 1.73
N ARG A 201 -32.92 14.85 1.45
CA ARG A 201 -31.72 14.73 2.26
C ARG A 201 -31.90 15.52 3.56
N LEU A 202 -31.82 14.85 4.71
CA LEU A 202 -32.01 15.48 6.02
C LEU A 202 -30.70 15.99 6.63
N THR A 203 -29.57 15.40 6.24
CA THR A 203 -28.22 15.85 6.63
C THR A 203 -27.47 16.46 5.44
N PRO A 204 -26.99 17.72 5.51
CA PRO A 204 -26.28 18.38 4.40
C PRO A 204 -24.92 17.74 4.07
N ALA A 205 -24.29 17.09 5.05
CA ALA A 205 -23.07 16.32 4.93
C ALA A 205 -23.12 15.10 5.87
N PRO A 206 -22.35 14.03 5.62
CA PRO A 206 -22.19 12.93 6.57
C PRO A 206 -21.67 13.45 7.91
N LEU A 207 -22.36 13.14 9.00
CA LEU A 207 -22.02 13.61 10.34
C LEU A 207 -21.33 12.50 11.13
N THR A 208 -20.16 12.79 11.71
CA THR A 208 -19.48 11.87 12.64
C THR A 208 -20.04 11.97 14.06
N ASP A 209 -20.60 13.12 14.44
CA ASP A 209 -21.26 13.28 15.75
C ASP A 209 -22.64 12.61 15.72
N ARG A 210 -22.88 11.74 16.70
CA ARG A 210 -24.10 10.93 16.83
C ARG A 210 -25.27 11.71 17.41
N ARG A 211 -25.02 12.75 18.21
CA ARG A 211 -26.05 13.57 18.85
C ARG A 211 -27.02 14.22 17.85
N PRO A 212 -26.56 15.00 16.85
CA PRO A 212 -27.47 15.61 15.87
C PRO A 212 -28.17 14.56 14.99
N LEU A 213 -27.57 13.39 14.77
CA LEU A 213 -28.20 12.31 14.01
C LEU A 213 -29.45 11.77 14.71
N PHE A 214 -29.43 11.59 16.03
CA PHE A 214 -30.59 11.10 16.77
C PHE A 214 -31.74 12.11 16.79
N GLU A 215 -31.43 13.41 16.86
CA GLU A 215 -32.44 14.47 16.74
C GLU A 215 -33.10 14.45 15.36
N ILE A 216 -32.31 14.32 14.29
CA ILE A 216 -32.81 14.25 12.91
C ILE A 216 -33.69 13.02 12.69
N LEU A 217 -33.30 11.85 13.20
CA LEU A 217 -34.11 10.63 13.08
C LEU A 217 -35.50 10.77 13.73
N GLN A 218 -35.63 11.53 14.82
CA GLN A 218 -36.93 11.77 15.47
C GLN A 218 -37.86 12.69 14.68
N THR A 219 -37.31 13.50 13.76
CA THR A 219 -38.11 14.37 12.87
C THR A 219 -38.72 13.62 11.68
N ILE A 220 -38.25 12.40 11.41
CA ILE A 220 -38.78 11.58 10.32
C ILE A 220 -40.22 11.19 10.64
N ARG A 221 -41.08 11.36 9.64
CA ARG A 221 -42.50 10.97 9.70
C ARG A 221 -42.83 10.19 8.43
N PRO A 222 -43.65 9.13 8.52
CA PRO A 222 -44.18 8.47 7.35
C PRO A 222 -45.07 9.47 6.58
N ALA A 223 -45.04 9.38 5.25
CA ALA A 223 -45.95 10.15 4.42
C ALA A 223 -47.38 9.81 4.83
N ALA A 224 -48.18 10.84 5.12
CA ALA A 224 -49.62 10.66 5.28
C ALA A 224 -50.13 10.14 3.94
N GLY A 225 -50.53 8.88 3.89
CA GLY A 225 -51.21 8.34 2.72
C GLY A 225 -52.49 9.14 2.52
N THR A 226 -52.72 9.59 1.28
CA THR A 226 -54.05 9.95 0.82
C THR A 226 -54.88 8.66 0.87
N MET A 227 -55.56 8.41 1.98
CA MET A 227 -56.69 7.50 1.99
C MET A 227 -57.90 8.32 1.58
N ASP A 228 -58.03 8.53 0.28
CA ASP A 228 -59.29 8.90 -0.39
C ASP A 228 -59.52 7.88 -1.51
#